data_AF-A0A7C7ZD15-F1
#
_entry.id   AF-A0A7C7ZD15-F1
#
_cell.length_a   1.000
_cell.length_b   1.000
_cell.length_c   1.000
_cell.angle_alpha   90.00
_cell.angle_beta   90.00
_cell.angle_gamma   90.00
#
_symmetry.space_group_name_H-M   'P 1'
#
loop_
_entity.id
_entity.type
_entity.pdbx_description
1 polymer ?
#
loop_
_entity_poly.entity_id
_entity_poly.type
_entity_poly.pdbx_seq_one_letter_code
_entity_poly.pdbx_strand_id
1 'polypeptide(L)'
;MARSFAQAAGLRSRRTADCHQPSHRCALAPDWLWNPASMTLVFPDTNILLWPFSGGPDFREAINEAIPNADIRIASCVIEELEMLGTPDAKSAAEFCQEMTVINLGIGGVDNVLLETARRGAIVATNDRELIERILDNHGRVLRPRGGYKLELQPAE
;
A
#
# COMPACT_ATOMS: atom_id res chain seq x y z
N MET A 1 -63.64 -35.26 29.21
CA MET A 1 -64.04 -35.31 27.79
C MET A 1 -64.45 -33.92 27.34
N ALA A 2 -63.88 -33.50 26.21
CA ALA A 2 -64.40 -32.58 25.20
C ALA A 2 -65.00 -31.20 25.54
N ARG A 3 -64.25 -30.17 25.10
CA ARG A 3 -64.64 -29.03 24.21
C ARG A 3 -65.66 -28.03 24.76
N SER A 4 -65.64 -26.73 24.50
CA SER A 4 -64.84 -25.74 23.74
C SER A 4 -65.74 -24.49 23.77
N PHE A 5 -65.24 -23.25 23.95
CA PHE A 5 -65.81 -22.00 23.38
C PHE A 5 -65.05 -20.77 23.89
N ALA A 6 -65.16 -19.66 23.14
CA ALA A 6 -64.46 -18.37 23.21
C ALA A 6 -63.15 -18.33 22.39
N GLN A 7 -63.19 -18.15 21.07
CA GLN A 7 -63.35 -16.87 20.34
C GLN A 7 -62.48 -15.74 20.89
N ALA A 8 -61.35 -15.50 20.22
CA ALA A 8 -60.54 -14.29 20.37
C ALA A 8 -60.21 -13.71 18.99
N ALA A 9 -60.68 -12.47 18.81
CA ALA A 9 -60.08 -11.34 18.12
C ALA A 9 -59.36 -11.54 16.77
N GLY A 10 -60.02 -11.08 15.70
CA GLY A 10 -59.64 -9.80 15.09
C GLY A 10 -58.28 -9.73 14.39
N LEU A 11 -58.30 -9.98 13.08
CA LEU A 11 -57.25 -9.62 12.14
C LEU A 11 -56.86 -8.14 12.26
N ARG A 12 -55.57 -7.87 12.46
CA ARG A 12 -54.90 -6.75 11.80
C ARG A 12 -53.59 -7.19 11.16
N SER A 13 -53.46 -6.70 9.95
CA SER A 13 -52.56 -7.12 8.90
C SER A 13 -51.29 -6.28 8.94
N ARG A 14 -50.16 -6.95 8.70
CA ARG A 14 -49.00 -6.48 7.89
C ARG A 14 -48.12 -5.35 8.46
N ARG A 15 -46.94 -5.75 8.91
CA ARG A 15 -45.60 -5.50 8.32
C ARG A 15 -44.55 -5.31 9.42
N THR A 16 -44.06 -6.41 9.97
CA THR A 16 -42.69 -6.48 10.49
C THR A 16 -41.79 -6.68 9.28
N ALA A 17 -41.11 -5.61 8.86
CA ALA A 17 -39.95 -5.76 8.01
C ALA A 17 -38.86 -6.42 8.87
N ASP A 18 -38.63 -7.70 8.60
CA ASP A 18 -37.36 -8.36 8.90
C ASP A 18 -36.26 -7.58 8.18
N CYS A 19 -35.63 -6.65 8.90
CA CYS A 19 -34.33 -6.13 8.50
C CYS A 19 -33.31 -7.15 8.98
N HIS A 20 -33.13 -8.19 8.16
CA HIS A 20 -31.95 -9.04 8.13
C HIS A 20 -30.72 -8.15 8.36
N GLN A 21 -30.03 -8.32 9.49
CA GLN A 21 -28.70 -7.74 9.68
C GLN A 21 -27.79 -8.42 8.66
N PRO A 22 -27.21 -7.71 7.67
CA PRO A 22 -26.11 -8.29 6.94
C PRO A 22 -24.92 -8.26 7.89
N SER A 23 -24.48 -9.46 8.28
CA SER A 23 -23.23 -9.70 8.98
C SER A 23 -22.05 -9.31 8.10
N HIS A 24 -21.78 -8.02 7.97
CA HIS A 24 -20.46 -7.55 7.59
C HIS A 24 -19.78 -7.09 8.88
N ARG A 25 -18.93 -7.98 9.41
CA ARG A 25 -17.85 -7.55 10.31
C ARG A 25 -17.11 -6.43 9.59
N CYS A 26 -17.28 -5.20 10.03
CA CYS A 26 -16.23 -4.20 9.87
C CYS A 26 -15.04 -4.77 10.63
N ALA A 27 -14.13 -5.43 9.92
CA ALA A 27 -12.77 -5.57 10.38
C ALA A 27 -12.27 -4.13 10.55
N LEU A 28 -12.08 -3.71 11.80
CA LEU A 28 -11.37 -2.47 12.11
C LEU A 28 -10.04 -2.58 11.37
N ALA A 29 -9.83 -1.69 10.40
CA ALA A 29 -8.54 -1.59 9.77
C ALA A 29 -7.51 -1.28 10.86
N PRO A 30 -6.36 -1.97 10.88
CA PRO A 30 -5.35 -1.73 11.90
C PRO A 30 -4.89 -0.27 11.87
N ASP A 31 -4.53 0.31 13.02
CA ASP A 31 -4.26 1.74 13.24
C ASP A 31 -3.19 2.38 12.33
N TRP A 32 -2.49 1.60 11.50
CA TRP A 32 -1.64 2.07 10.41
C TRP A 32 -2.40 2.40 9.11
N LEU A 33 -3.72 2.17 9.07
CA LEU A 33 -4.57 2.46 7.93
C LEU A 33 -4.99 3.95 7.95
N TRP A 34 -4.14 4.77 7.31
CA TRP A 34 -4.54 5.90 6.47
C TRP A 34 -5.21 7.11 7.15
N ASN A 35 -4.48 8.22 7.23
CA ASN A 35 -5.07 9.56 7.29
C ASN A 35 -4.95 10.20 5.88
N PRO A 36 -6.02 10.23 5.06
CA PRO A 36 -5.97 10.65 3.65
C PRO A 36 -5.63 12.13 3.41
N ALA A 37 -5.63 12.96 4.45
CA ALA A 37 -5.79 14.40 4.29
C ALA A 37 -4.48 15.18 4.07
N SER A 38 -3.28 14.59 4.17
CA SER A 38 -2.06 15.39 3.96
C SER A 38 -0.75 14.65 3.63
N MET A 39 -0.65 13.32 3.74
CA MET A 39 0.63 12.62 3.56
C MET A 39 0.53 11.52 2.52
N THR A 40 1.33 11.66 1.47
CA THR A 40 1.41 10.68 0.37
C THR A 40 2.41 9.59 0.75
N LEU A 41 1.94 8.36 0.84
CA LEU A 41 2.77 7.20 1.17
C LEU A 41 3.59 6.74 -0.04
N VAL A 42 4.91 6.61 0.14
CA VAL A 42 5.85 6.19 -0.91
C VAL A 42 6.64 4.96 -0.48
N PHE A 43 6.66 3.94 -1.33
CA PHE A 43 7.48 2.74 -1.20
C PHE A 43 8.58 2.72 -2.26
N PRO A 44 9.85 2.94 -1.90
CA PRO A 44 10.96 2.77 -2.81
C PRO A 44 11.30 1.30 -3.03
N ASP A 45 11.63 0.99 -4.28
CA ASP A 45 12.15 -0.28 -4.74
C ASP A 45 13.68 -0.38 -4.54
N THR A 46 14.22 -1.60 -4.58
CA THR A 46 15.64 -1.95 -4.38
C THR A 46 16.58 -1.05 -5.20
N ASN A 47 16.24 -0.82 -6.47
CA ASN A 47 17.07 -0.01 -7.37
C ASN A 47 17.16 1.46 -6.96
N ILE A 48 16.12 2.01 -6.33
CA ILE A 48 16.09 3.39 -5.84
C ILE A 48 16.88 3.51 -4.54
N LEU A 49 16.78 2.50 -3.67
CA LEU A 49 17.50 2.46 -2.40
C LEU A 49 19.02 2.37 -2.57
N LEU A 50 19.49 1.81 -3.69
CA LEU A 50 20.92 1.70 -4.01
C LEU A 50 21.55 3.00 -4.53
N TRP A 51 20.77 4.02 -4.87
CA TRP A 51 21.28 5.28 -5.40
C TRP A 51 22.38 5.95 -4.57
N PRO A 52 22.17 6.24 -3.26
CA PRO A 52 23.19 6.92 -2.47
C PRO A 52 24.50 6.13 -2.36
N PHE A 53 24.45 4.81 -2.52
CA PHE A 53 25.62 3.92 -2.46
C PHE A 53 26.33 3.78 -3.81
N SER A 54 25.63 4.06 -4.92
CA SER A 54 26.15 3.98 -6.29
C SER A 54 26.63 5.34 -6.83
N GLY A 55 26.76 6.36 -5.97
CA GLY A 55 27.09 7.74 -6.37
C GLY A 55 25.92 8.54 -6.95
N GLY A 56 24.69 8.05 -6.78
CA GLY A 56 23.46 8.76 -7.09
C GLY A 56 22.99 9.69 -5.95
N PRO A 57 21.85 10.38 -6.13
CA PRO A 57 21.30 11.28 -5.10
C PRO A 57 20.75 10.50 -3.90
N ASP A 58 20.57 11.18 -2.77
CA ASP A 58 19.77 10.63 -1.67
C ASP A 58 18.32 10.46 -2.16
N PHE A 59 17.82 9.22 -2.11
CA PHE A 59 16.48 8.92 -2.60
C PHE A 59 15.40 9.64 -1.77
N ARG A 60 15.65 9.93 -0.50
CA ARG A 60 14.68 10.64 0.37
C ARG A 60 14.53 12.08 -0.10
N GLU A 61 15.64 12.73 -0.44
CA GLU A 61 15.64 14.07 -1.00
C GLU A 61 14.93 14.07 -2.36
N ALA A 62 15.28 13.13 -3.24
CA ALA A 62 14.66 13.01 -4.56
C ALA A 62 13.14 12.74 -4.48
N ILE A 63 12.68 11.93 -3.52
CA ILE A 63 11.25 11.70 -3.28
C ILE A 63 10.59 12.96 -2.74
N ASN A 64 11.21 13.65 -1.78
CA ASN A 64 10.64 14.87 -1.18
C ASN A 64 10.57 16.03 -2.17
N GLU A 65 11.50 16.13 -3.13
CA GLU A 65 11.43 17.08 -4.23
C GLU A 65 10.25 16.80 -5.17
N ALA A 66 10.01 15.52 -5.48
CA ALA A 66 8.91 15.10 -6.34
C ALA A 66 7.55 15.19 -5.64
N ILE A 67 7.52 14.85 -4.35
CA ILE A 67 6.32 14.79 -3.51
C ILE A 67 6.66 15.37 -2.14
N PRO A 68 6.43 16.68 -1.95
CA PRO A 68 6.70 17.34 -0.68
C PRO A 68 5.93 16.70 0.48
N ASN A 69 6.61 16.44 1.59
CA ASN A 69 6.04 15.80 2.78
C ASN A 69 5.55 14.36 2.53
N ALA A 70 6.20 13.63 1.62
CA ALA A 70 5.96 12.21 1.45
C ALA A 70 6.30 11.42 2.74
N ASP A 71 5.44 10.46 3.08
CA ASP A 71 5.72 9.46 4.10
C ASP A 71 6.47 8.30 3.43
N ILE A 72 7.78 8.22 3.65
CA ILE A 72 8.63 7.21 3.01
C ILE A 72 8.74 6.02 3.95
N ARG A 73 8.31 4.85 3.48
CA ARG A 73 8.36 3.60 4.24
C ARG A 73 9.01 2.50 3.42
N ILE A 74 9.74 1.61 4.09
CA ILE A 74 10.46 0.53 3.42
C ILE A 74 9.66 -0.76 3.56
N ALA A 75 9.45 -1.46 2.45
CA ALA A 75 8.86 -2.79 2.47
C ALA A 75 9.88 -3.82 2.99
N SER A 76 9.50 -4.68 3.94
CA SER A 76 10.43 -5.70 4.46
C SER A 76 10.96 -6.63 3.36
N CYS A 77 10.13 -6.97 2.36
CA CYS A 77 10.54 -7.79 1.22
C CYS A 77 11.62 -7.14 0.35
N VAL A 78 11.71 -5.81 0.31
CA VAL A 78 12.74 -5.07 -0.41
C VAL A 78 14.08 -5.14 0.35
N ILE A 79 14.05 -5.13 1.69
CA ILE A 79 15.25 -5.34 2.51
C ILE A 79 15.79 -6.76 2.32
N GLU A 80 14.91 -7.76 2.33
CA GLU A 80 15.29 -9.15 2.07
C GLU A 80 15.96 -9.29 0.68
N GLU A 81 15.46 -8.58 -0.33
CA GLU A 81 16.07 -8.56 -1.66
C GLU A 81 17.46 -7.92 -1.66
N LEU A 82 17.65 -6.78 -0.97
CA LEU A 82 18.97 -6.16 -0.79
C LEU A 82 19.96 -7.11 -0.11
N GLU A 83 19.52 -7.83 0.92
CA GLU A 83 20.36 -8.82 1.62
C GLU A 83 20.76 -9.99 0.69
N MET A 84 19.83 -10.44 -0.16
CA MET A 84 20.08 -11.50 -1.15
C MET A 84 21.07 -11.10 -2.24
N LEU A 85 21.14 -9.82 -2.63
CA LEU A 85 22.11 -9.33 -3.63
C LEU A 85 23.57 -9.55 -3.17
N GLY A 86 23.82 -9.49 -1.85
CA GLY A 86 25.11 -9.84 -1.25
C GLY A 86 26.29 -8.90 -1.57
N THR A 87 26.07 -7.81 -2.31
CA THR A 87 27.09 -6.80 -2.62
C THR A 87 27.35 -5.88 -1.42
N PRO A 88 28.56 -5.26 -1.32
CA PRO A 88 28.84 -4.30 -0.23
C PRO A 88 27.85 -3.13 -0.18
N ASP A 89 27.46 -2.61 -1.35
CA ASP A 89 26.50 -1.52 -1.46
C ASP A 89 25.10 -1.94 -1.02
N ALA A 90 24.66 -3.14 -1.41
CA ALA A 90 23.34 -3.65 -1.01
C ALA A 90 23.25 -3.95 0.49
N LYS A 91 24.34 -4.44 1.11
CA LYS A 91 24.41 -4.62 2.57
C LYS A 91 24.33 -3.28 3.30
N SER A 92 25.08 -2.29 2.82
CA SER A 92 25.06 -0.94 3.40
C SER A 92 23.68 -0.30 3.25
N ALA A 93 23.01 -0.51 2.11
CA ALA A 93 21.65 -0.07 1.87
C ALA A 93 20.63 -0.78 2.78
N ALA A 94 20.77 -2.09 2.99
CA ALA A 94 19.91 -2.84 3.90
C ALA A 94 20.03 -2.34 5.35
N GLU A 95 21.27 -2.19 5.85
CA GLU A 95 21.54 -1.64 7.20
C GLU A 95 20.93 -0.23 7.35
N PHE A 96 21.14 0.63 6.37
CA PHE A 96 20.54 1.98 6.35
C PHE A 96 19.01 1.94 6.38
N CYS A 97 18.39 1.06 5.59
CA CYS A 97 16.94 0.95 5.52
C CYS A 97 16.30 0.38 6.79
N GLN A 98 17.03 -0.42 7.57
CA GLN A 98 16.56 -0.95 8.86
C GLN A 98 16.39 0.15 9.92
N GLU A 99 17.08 1.28 9.79
CA GLU A 99 16.90 2.45 10.66
C GLU A 99 15.64 3.28 10.30
N MET A 100 15.01 2.99 9.16
CA MET A 100 13.80 3.65 8.69
C MET A 100 12.51 2.93 9.14
N THR A 101 11.36 3.50 8.80
CA THR A 101 10.07 2.84 9.07
C THR A 101 9.87 1.66 8.12
N VAL A 102 10.15 0.45 8.62
CA VAL A 102 9.96 -0.81 7.88
C VAL A 102 8.56 -1.37 8.12
N ILE A 103 7.89 -1.80 7.05
CA ILE A 103 6.56 -2.42 7.10
C ILE A 103 6.55 -3.74 6.35
N ASN A 104 5.94 -4.75 6.98
CA ASN A 104 5.59 -5.98 6.30
C ASN A 104 4.26 -5.80 5.52
N LEU A 105 4.35 -5.84 4.20
CA LEU A 105 3.22 -5.60 3.28
C LEU A 105 2.54 -6.90 2.81
N GLY A 106 3.01 -8.06 3.29
CA GLY A 106 2.47 -9.38 2.96
C GLY A 106 3.53 -10.34 2.44
N ILE A 107 3.06 -11.50 2.00
CA ILE A 107 3.91 -12.59 1.48
C ILE A 107 3.79 -12.61 -0.05
N GLY A 108 4.92 -12.60 -0.74
CA GLY A 108 4.98 -12.67 -2.21
C GLY A 108 6.29 -12.11 -2.75
N GLY A 109 6.46 -12.20 -4.08
CA GLY A 109 7.57 -11.50 -4.75
C GLY A 109 7.44 -9.99 -4.64
N VAL A 110 8.57 -9.29 -4.57
CA VAL A 110 8.66 -7.84 -4.35
C VAL A 110 7.74 -7.07 -5.29
N ASP A 111 7.81 -7.33 -6.60
CA ASP A 111 6.97 -6.70 -7.61
C ASP A 111 5.47 -6.84 -7.34
N ASN A 112 5.03 -8.02 -6.92
CA ASN A 112 3.61 -8.27 -6.66
C ASN A 112 3.15 -7.54 -5.39
N VAL A 113 3.99 -7.54 -4.36
CA VAL A 113 3.71 -6.81 -3.12
C VAL A 113 3.64 -5.31 -3.40
N LEU A 114 4.61 -4.75 -4.13
CA LEU A 114 4.61 -3.34 -4.53
C LEU A 114 3.42 -2.99 -5.41
N LEU A 115 3.07 -3.82 -6.39
CA LEU A 115 1.87 -3.63 -7.22
C LEU A 115 0.59 -3.54 -6.38
N GLU A 116 0.40 -4.46 -5.44
CA GLU A 116 -0.77 -4.45 -4.55
C GLU A 116 -0.80 -3.22 -3.63
N THR A 117 0.36 -2.69 -3.24
CA THR A 117 0.43 -1.45 -2.46
C THR A 117 0.04 -0.23 -3.31
N ALA A 118 0.48 -0.20 -4.57
CA ALA A 118 0.11 0.86 -5.50
C ALA A 118 -1.40 0.87 -5.77
N ARG A 119 -2.01 -0.32 -5.91
CA ARG A 119 -3.48 -0.48 -6.04
C ARG A 119 -4.26 0.05 -4.85
N ARG A 120 -3.64 0.09 -3.67
CA ARG A 120 -4.24 0.64 -2.43
C ARG A 120 -4.04 2.15 -2.29
N GLY A 121 -3.41 2.80 -3.26
CA GLY A 121 -3.25 4.27 -3.32
C GLY A 121 -1.87 4.79 -2.91
N ALA A 122 -0.95 3.90 -2.53
CA ALA A 122 0.46 4.26 -2.33
C ALA A 122 1.16 4.54 -3.66
N ILE A 123 2.32 5.20 -3.59
CA ILE A 123 3.15 5.47 -4.75
C ILE A 123 4.40 4.60 -4.65
N VAL A 124 4.76 3.95 -5.75
CA VAL A 124 5.97 3.11 -5.79
C VAL A 124 7.07 3.86 -6.53
N ALA A 125 8.23 4.03 -5.91
CA ALA A 125 9.40 4.57 -6.61
C ALA A 125 10.22 3.42 -7.19
N THR A 126 10.21 3.28 -8.51
CA THR A 126 10.91 2.20 -9.22
C THR A 126 11.37 2.66 -10.61
N ASN A 127 12.41 2.00 -11.11
CA ASN A 127 12.85 2.15 -12.50
C ASN A 127 12.47 0.94 -13.38
N ASP A 128 11.89 -0.10 -12.79
CA ASP A 128 11.55 -1.31 -13.53
C ASP A 128 10.40 -1.04 -14.51
N ARG A 129 10.65 -1.24 -15.80
CA ARG A 129 9.69 -0.93 -16.86
C ARG A 129 8.44 -1.82 -16.76
N GLU A 130 8.61 -3.10 -16.46
CA GLU A 130 7.49 -4.05 -16.38
C GLU A 130 6.62 -3.76 -15.16
N LEU A 131 7.22 -3.47 -14.00
CA LEU A 131 6.49 -3.07 -12.81
C LEU A 131 5.75 -1.74 -13.02
N ILE A 132 6.39 -0.76 -13.66
CA ILE A 132 5.75 0.52 -14.00
C ILE A 132 4.52 0.30 -14.86
N GLU A 133 4.65 -0.45 -15.96
CA GLU A 133 3.54 -0.74 -16.87
C GLU A 133 2.39 -1.41 -16.11
N ARG A 134 2.69 -2.42 -15.29
CA ARG A 134 1.69 -3.13 -14.46
C ARG A 134 1.01 -2.21 -13.45
N ILE A 135 1.73 -1.31 -12.80
CA ILE A 135 1.15 -0.37 -11.84
C ILE A 135 0.21 0.62 -12.54
N LEU A 136 0.64 1.18 -13.67
CA LEU A 136 -0.14 2.14 -14.44
C LEU A 136 -1.41 1.50 -15.04
N ASP A 137 -1.32 0.27 -15.56
CA ASP A 137 -2.45 -0.50 -16.06
C ASP A 137 -3.50 -0.80 -14.96
N ASN A 138 -3.08 -0.76 -13.69
CA ASN A 138 -3.93 -0.95 -12.53
C ASN A 138 -4.32 0.38 -11.85
N HIS A 139 -4.19 1.51 -12.55
CA HIS A 139 -4.53 2.86 -12.06
C HIS A 139 -3.73 3.30 -10.82
N GLY A 140 -2.57 2.69 -10.58
CA GLY A 140 -1.64 3.13 -9.55
C GLY A 140 -0.77 4.30 -10.02
N ARG A 141 0.09 4.75 -9.11
CA ARG A 141 1.02 5.87 -9.35
C ARG A 141 2.44 5.43 -9.06
N VAL A 142 3.40 5.94 -9.83
CA VAL A 142 4.82 5.61 -9.70
C VAL A 142 5.70 6.85 -9.71
N LEU A 143 6.81 6.81 -8.98
CA LEU A 143 7.91 7.74 -9.12
C LEU A 143 9.00 7.09 -9.97
N ARG A 144 9.25 7.67 -11.14
CA ARG A 144 10.23 7.15 -12.11
C ARG A 144 11.47 8.03 -12.18
N PRO A 145 12.68 7.44 -12.20
CA PRO A 145 13.92 8.18 -12.45
C PRO A 145 13.94 8.88 -13.80
N ARG A 146 14.37 10.15 -13.80
CA ARG A 146 14.49 11.00 -14.98
C ARG A 146 15.77 11.81 -14.91
N GLY A 147 16.53 11.82 -16.01
CA GLY A 147 17.81 12.55 -16.08
C GLY A 147 18.92 12.01 -15.17
N GLY A 148 18.69 10.95 -14.40
CA GLY A 148 19.68 10.33 -13.50
C GLY A 148 19.78 10.94 -12.11
N TYR A 149 19.05 12.02 -11.82
CA TYR A 149 19.14 12.75 -10.55
C TYR A 149 17.79 13.10 -9.92
N LYS A 150 16.67 12.93 -10.63
CA LYS A 150 15.33 13.29 -10.13
C LYS A 150 14.33 12.17 -10.33
N LEU A 151 13.29 12.20 -9.50
CA LEU A 151 12.10 11.36 -9.65
C LEU A 151 10.95 12.21 -10.22
N GLU A 152 10.19 11.65 -11.15
CA GLU A 152 8.98 12.26 -11.70
C GLU A 152 7.79 11.34 -11.44
N LEU A 153 6.69 11.94 -10.99
CA LEU A 153 5.43 11.24 -10.74
C LEU A 153 4.73 10.89 -12.05
N GLN A 154 4.24 9.66 -12.16
CA GLN A 154 3.46 9.16 -13.29
C GLN A 154 2.20 8.42 -12.80
N PRO A 155 1.03 8.59 -13.46
CA PRO A 155 0.78 9.57 -14.53
C PRO A 155 0.94 11.02 -14.00
N ALA A 156 1.39 11.93 -14.86
CA ALA A 156 1.41 13.34 -14.54
C ALA A 156 -0.05 13.84 -14.48
N GLU A 157 -0.36 14.67 -13.49
CA GLU A 157 -1.68 15.32 -13.34
C GLU A 157 -1.97 16.32 -14.48
#